data_AF-A0A7X2ZV63-F1
#
_entry.id   AF-A0A7X2ZV63-F1
#
_cell.length_a   1.000
_cell.length_b   1.000
_cell.length_c   1.000
_cell.angle_alpha   90.00
_cell.angle_beta   90.00
_cell.angle_gamma   90.00
#
_symmetry.space_group_name_H-M   'P 1'
#
loop_
_entity.id
_entity.type
_entity.pdbx_description
1 polymer ?
#
loop_
_entity_poly.entity_id
_entity_poly.type
_entity_poly.pdbx_seq_one_letter_code
_entity_poly.pdbx_strand_id
1 'polypeptide(L)'
;MPPVPNKIDSMSVAGIGNAAAGTLAADALKSIFTDRYNKPATKGDLIALGNKIQRFQLVKNLAPGIGGALPYFDMETKNIVYRNHNDLIP
;
A
#
# COMPACT_ATOMS: atom_id res chain seq x y z
N MET A 1 -46.21 -43.62 -17.03
CA MET A 1 -45.39 -42.63 -17.77
C MET A 1 -43.98 -42.67 -17.20
N PRO A 2 -42.92 -42.82 -18.01
CA PRO A 2 -41.56 -42.76 -17.50
C PRO A 2 -41.21 -41.32 -17.07
N PRO A 3 -40.31 -41.15 -16.08
CA PRO A 3 -39.93 -39.83 -15.57
C PRO A 3 -39.21 -39.04 -16.67
N VAL A 4 -39.67 -37.81 -16.91
CA VAL A 4 -39.04 -36.89 -17.85
C VAL A 4 -37.70 -36.44 -17.25
N PRO A 5 -36.57 -36.56 -17.96
CA PRO A 5 -35.29 -36.13 -17.41
C PRO A 5 -35.32 -34.61 -17.21
N ASN A 6 -35.16 -34.17 -15.96
CA ASN A 6 -34.92 -32.75 -15.68
C ASN A 6 -33.63 -32.34 -16.37
N LYS A 7 -33.63 -31.19 -17.05
CA LYS A 7 -32.43 -30.54 -17.58
C LYS A 7 -31.41 -30.46 -16.45
N ILE A 8 -30.40 -31.32 -16.50
CA ILE A 8 -29.21 -31.20 -15.68
C ILE A 8 -28.61 -29.86 -16.11
N ASP A 9 -28.56 -28.88 -15.22
CA ASP A 9 -27.85 -27.62 -15.47
C ASP A 9 -26.35 -27.94 -15.61
N SER A 10 -25.96 -28.36 -16.80
CA SER A 10 -24.57 -28.62 -17.14
C SER A 10 -23.86 -27.27 -17.23
N MET A 11 -22.80 -27.07 -16.45
CA MET A 11 -21.89 -25.95 -16.65
C MET A 11 -21.44 -25.92 -18.12
N SER A 12 -21.89 -24.90 -18.86
CA SER A 12 -21.54 -24.71 -20.27
C SER A 12 -20.21 -23.97 -20.36
N VAL A 13 -19.28 -24.47 -21.18
CA VAL A 13 -18.00 -23.80 -21.48
C VAL A 13 -18.24 -22.39 -22.04
N ALA A 14 -19.31 -22.20 -22.83
CA ALA A 14 -19.69 -20.88 -23.34
C ALA A 14 -20.29 -19.99 -22.23
N GLY A 15 -21.05 -20.57 -21.29
CA GLY A 15 -21.56 -19.85 -20.12
C GLY A 15 -20.43 -19.41 -19.17
N ILE A 16 -19.49 -20.30 -18.89
CA ILE A 16 -18.29 -20.02 -18.08
C ILE A 16 -17.39 -19.00 -18.79
N GLY A 17 -17.18 -19.15 -20.10
CA GLY A 17 -16.33 -18.24 -20.89
C GLY A 17 -16.87 -16.82 -20.95
N ASN A 18 -18.17 -16.65 -21.21
CA ASN A 18 -18.79 -15.32 -21.23
C ASN A 18 -18.84 -14.69 -19.84
N ALA A 19 -19.11 -15.46 -18.79
CA ALA A 19 -19.08 -14.96 -17.42
C ALA A 19 -17.66 -14.53 -17.01
N ALA A 20 -16.64 -15.34 -17.28
CA ALA A 20 -15.25 -15.01 -16.98
C ALA A 20 -14.77 -13.77 -17.76
N ALA A 21 -15.11 -13.66 -19.05
CA ALA A 21 -14.80 -12.49 -19.85
C ALA A 21 -15.51 -11.23 -19.32
N GLY A 22 -16.79 -11.35 -18.94
CA GLY A 22 -17.56 -10.26 -18.33
C GLY A 22 -16.99 -9.79 -17.00
N THR A 23 -16.60 -10.72 -16.13
CA THR A 23 -15.95 -10.38 -14.85
C THR A 23 -14.60 -9.69 -15.07
N LEU A 24 -13.76 -10.20 -15.96
CA LEU A 24 -12.47 -9.58 -16.29
C LEU A 24 -12.66 -8.16 -16.83
N ALA A 25 -13.62 -7.96 -17.73
CA ALA A 25 -13.93 -6.65 -18.29
C ALA A 25 -14.44 -5.68 -17.22
N ALA A 26 -15.35 -6.15 -16.35
CA ALA A 26 -15.89 -5.35 -15.26
C ALA A 26 -14.80 -4.93 -14.26
N ASP A 27 -13.90 -5.84 -13.88
CA ASP A 27 -12.79 -5.56 -12.97
C ASP A 27 -11.76 -4.61 -13.57
N ALA A 28 -11.47 -4.74 -14.87
CA ALA A 28 -10.60 -3.80 -15.58
C ALA A 28 -11.20 -2.39 -15.60
N LEU A 29 -12.48 -2.26 -15.95
CA LEU A 29 -13.20 -0.98 -15.92
C LEU A 29 -13.20 -0.40 -14.50
N LYS A 30 -13.53 -1.21 -13.50
CA LYS A 30 -13.52 -0.79 -12.09
C LYS A 30 -12.14 -0.27 -11.70
N SER A 31 -11.05 -0.96 -12.05
CA SER A 31 -9.68 -0.53 -11.74
C SER A 31 -9.29 0.80 -12.39
N ILE A 32 -9.74 1.04 -13.64
CA ILE A 32 -9.48 2.29 -14.38
C ILE A 32 -10.25 3.47 -13.78
N PHE A 33 -11.53 3.28 -13.46
CA PHE A 33 -12.41 4.35 -12.98
C PHE A 33 -12.40 4.55 -11.46
N THR A 34 -11.75 3.66 -10.69
CA THR A 34 -11.58 3.85 -9.24
C THR A 34 -10.52 4.91 -8.97
N ASP A 35 -10.89 5.96 -8.22
CA ASP A 35 -9.98 7.00 -7.75
C ASP A 35 -8.80 6.39 -6.96
N ARG A 36 -7.59 6.94 -7.09
CA ARG A 36 -6.39 6.44 -6.41
C ARG A 36 -6.55 6.36 -4.88
N TYR A 37 -7.29 7.27 -4.26
CA TYR A 37 -7.54 7.25 -2.81
C TYR A 37 -8.54 6.16 -2.39
N ASN A 38 -9.31 5.62 -3.34
CA ASN A 38 -10.25 4.52 -3.12
C ASN A 38 -9.68 3.17 -3.57
N LYS A 39 -8.43 3.14 -4.10
CA LYS A 39 -7.73 1.89 -4.41
C LYS A 39 -7.18 1.26 -3.12
N PRO A 40 -7.27 -0.07 -2.96
CA PRO A 40 -6.65 -0.75 -1.83
C PRO A 40 -5.12 -0.56 -1.89
N ALA A 41 -4.50 -0.31 -0.73
CA ALA A 41 -3.05 -0.19 -0.65
C ALA A 41 -2.36 -1.52 -0.99
N THR A 42 -1.34 -1.46 -1.82
CA THR A 42 -0.51 -2.62 -2.17
C THR A 42 0.59 -2.83 -1.12
N LYS A 43 1.18 -4.04 -1.09
CA LYS A 43 2.38 -4.28 -0.26
C LYS A 43 3.53 -3.33 -0.63
N GLY A 44 3.64 -2.95 -1.90
CA GLY A 44 4.63 -1.97 -2.37
C GLY A 44 4.41 -0.59 -1.75
N ASP A 45 3.14 -0.16 -1.63
CA ASP A 45 2.80 1.10 -0.97
C ASP A 45 3.17 1.09 0.52
N LEU A 46 2.95 -0.04 1.20
CA LEU A 46 3.33 -0.20 2.61
C LEU A 46 4.85 -0.15 2.81
N ILE A 47 5.62 -0.80 1.93
CA ILE A 47 7.09 -0.75 1.97
C ILE A 47 7.57 0.68 1.70
N ALA A 48 7.00 1.35 0.69
CA ALA A 48 7.33 2.74 0.38
C ALA A 48 7.00 3.68 1.54
N LEU A 49 5.88 3.45 2.24
CA LEU A 49 5.52 4.20 3.45
C LEU A 49 6.50 3.93 4.58
N GLY A 50 6.84 2.67 4.85
CA GLY A 50 7.82 2.28 5.87
C GLY A 50 9.19 2.93 5.64
N ASN A 51 9.65 2.95 4.39
CA ASN A 51 10.93 3.57 4.02
C ASN A 51 10.94 5.10 4.20
N LYS A 52 9.78 5.75 4.18
CA LYS A 52 9.67 7.20 4.44
C LYS A 52 9.68 7.54 5.93
N ILE A 53 9.33 6.59 6.80
CA ILE A 53 9.31 6.79 8.25
C ILE A 53 10.71 6.53 8.79
N GLN A 54 11.55 7.56 8.78
CA GLN A 54 12.88 7.50 9.40
C GLN A 54 12.77 7.64 10.92
N ARG A 55 13.64 6.93 11.66
CA ARG A 55 13.71 7.04 13.13
C ARG A 55 14.03 8.46 13.58
N PHE A 56 14.96 9.14 12.91
CA PHE A 56 15.40 10.48 13.28
C PHE A 56 14.79 11.51 12.33
N GLN A 57 13.99 12.43 12.87
CA GLN A 57 13.31 13.48 12.10
C GLN A 57 13.90 14.86 12.43
N LEU A 58 14.37 15.61 11.43
CA LEU A 58 15.01 16.91 11.67
C LEU A 58 14.02 17.93 12.24
N VAL A 59 14.39 18.57 13.34
CA VAL A 59 13.59 19.58 14.02
C VAL A 59 14.04 20.97 13.57
N LYS A 60 13.24 21.63 12.74
CA LYS A 60 13.64 22.88 12.06
C LYS A 60 13.51 24.13 12.93
N ASN A 61 12.80 24.05 14.05
CA ASN A 61 12.53 25.18 14.95
C ASN A 61 13.44 25.22 16.19
N LEU A 62 14.49 24.39 16.23
CA LEU A 62 15.51 24.41 17.27
C LEU A 62 16.87 24.82 16.69
N ALA A 63 17.63 25.58 17.46
CA ALA A 63 18.98 25.98 17.07
C ALA A 63 19.94 24.77 17.07
N PRO A 64 21.01 24.79 16.26
CA PRO A 64 22.07 23.79 16.34
C PRO A 64 22.71 23.74 17.73
N GLY A 65 23.11 22.54 18.14
CA GLY A 65 23.85 22.31 19.38
C GLY A 65 25.32 22.70 19.27
N ILE A 66 26.07 22.39 20.33
CA ILE A 66 27.52 22.62 20.37
C ILE A 66 28.20 21.90 19.20
N GLY A 67 29.08 22.60 18.48
CA GLY A 67 29.80 22.04 17.34
C GLY A 67 28.99 21.91 16.05
N GLY A 68 27.78 22.49 15.98
CA GLY A 68 26.96 22.47 14.76
C GLY A 68 26.06 21.24 14.61
N ALA A 69 25.97 20.40 15.65
CA ALA A 69 25.08 19.25 15.66
C ALA A 69 23.62 19.69 15.44
N LEU A 70 22.90 19.00 14.57
CA LEU A 70 21.51 19.34 14.27
C LEU A 70 20.55 18.59 15.20
N PRO A 71 19.44 19.22 15.63
CA PRO A 71 18.44 18.58 16.47
C PRO A 71 17.54 17.64 15.66
N TYR A 72 17.45 16.39 16.09
CA TYR A 72 16.55 15.38 15.54
C TYR A 72 15.60 14.88 16.63
N PHE A 73 14.34 14.65 16.28
CA PHE A 73 13.40 13.91 17.12
C PHE A 73 13.57 12.41 16.86
N ASP A 74 13.92 11.67 17.90
CA ASP A 74 14.01 10.21 17.85
C ASP A 74 12.61 9.61 18.06
N MET A 75 12.07 9.02 17.00
CA MET A 75 10.76 8.37 16.99
C MET A 75 10.70 7.12 17.87
N GLU A 76 11.82 6.54 18.28
CA GLU A 76 11.86 5.37 19.19
C GLU A 76 11.84 5.82 20.65
N THR A 77 12.80 6.66 21.05
CA THR A 77 12.94 7.11 22.45
C THR A 77 12.04 8.29 22.81
N LYS A 78 11.43 8.95 21.81
CA LYS A 78 10.58 10.15 21.93
C LYS A 78 11.32 11.38 22.50
N ASN A 79 12.64 11.41 22.38
CA ASN A 79 13.48 12.50 22.86
C ASN A 79 14.09 13.30 21.70
N ILE A 80 14.50 14.53 21.99
CA ILE A 80 15.34 15.32 21.09
C ILE A 80 16.80 14.92 21.30
N VAL A 81 17.47 14.54 20.22
CA VAL A 81 18.89 14.21 20.20
C VAL A 81 19.61 15.11 19.21
N TYR A 82 20.84 15.51 19.55
CA TYR A 82 21.69 16.28 18.66
C TYR A 82 22.68 15.35 17.99
N ARG A 83 22.71 15.35 16.65
CA ARG A 83 23.56 14.44 15.87
C ARG A 83 24.35 15.24 14.83
N ASN A 84 25.61 14.87 14.64
CA ASN A 84 26.43 15.42 13.56
C ASN A 84 26.23 14.63 12.28
N HIS A 85 26.57 15.22 11.14
CA HIS A 85 26.45 14.55 9.83
C HIS A 85 27.13 13.17 9.79
N ASN A 86 28.27 13.04 10.48
CA ASN A 86 29.03 11.79 10.56
C ASN A 86 28.30 10.67 11.31
N ASP A 87 27.33 10.99 12.16
CA ASP A 87 26.55 10.00 12.91
C ASP A 87 25.33 9.50 12.13
N LEU A 88 25.02 10.12 10.98
CA LEU A 88 23.83 9.82 10.17
C LEU A 88 24.08 8.74 9.11
N ILE A 89 25.31 8.24 8.99
CA ILE A 89 25.69 7.16 8.08
C ILE A 89 25.72 5.86 8.91
N PRO A 90 24.97 4.81 8.52
CA PRO A 90 24.95 3.53 9.23
C PRO A 90 26.27 2.77 9.16
#